data_AF-A0A0C3LF69-F1
#
_entry.id   AF-A0A0C3LF69-F1
#
_cell.length_a   1.000
_cell.length_b   1.000
_cell.length_c   1.000
_cell.angle_alpha   90.00
_cell.angle_beta   90.00
_cell.angle_gamma   90.00
#
_symmetry.space_group_name_H-M   'P 1'
#
loop_
_entity.id
_entity.type
_entity.pdbx_description
1 polymer ?
#
loop_
_entity_poly.entity_id
_entity_poly.type
_entity_poly.pdbx_seq_one_letter_code
_entity_poly.pdbx_strand_id
1 'polypeptide(L)' 'MGILCYAYLTQKSGTIPLNRLWQPTFVDTAHESTNEGIEAQKRYGYSVDGTKYYVYPA' A
#
# COMPACT_ATOMS: atom_id res chain seq x y z
N MET A 1 -3.57 19.37 -13.97
CA MET A 1 -3.75 17.97 -13.54
C MET A 1 -2.55 17.17 -14.00
N GLY A 2 -2.08 16.21 -13.21
CA GLY A 2 -0.87 15.42 -13.50
C GLY A 2 -0.98 14.00 -12.98
N ILE A 3 -0.07 13.14 -13.42
CA ILE A 3 0.04 11.75 -12.96
C ILE A 3 0.84 11.75 -11.65
N LEU A 4 0.26 11.21 -10.58
CA LEU A 4 0.95 11.05 -9.28
C LEU A 4 1.97 9.90 -9.33
N CYS A 5 1.53 8.71 -9.75
CA CYS A 5 2.40 7.54 -9.87
C CYS A 5 1.84 6.49 -10.85
N TYR A 6 2.68 5.51 -11.19
CA TYR A 6 2.28 4.30 -11.90
C TYR A 6 2.29 3.11 -10.94
N ALA A 7 1.25 2.28 -11.01
CA ALA A 7 1.14 1.04 -10.27
C ALA A 7 1.14 -0.16 -11.23
N TYR A 8 1.84 -1.22 -10.86
CA TYR A 8 1.98 -2.45 -11.65
C TYR A 8 1.42 -3.65 -10.90
N LEU A 9 0.72 -4.54 -11.60
CA LEU A 9 0.16 -5.77 -11.02
C LEU A 9 1.22 -6.84 -10.75
N THR A 10 2.36 -6.77 -11.42
CA THR A 10 3.49 -7.69 -11.27
C THR A 10 4.75 -6.91 -10.96
N GLN A 11 5.66 -7.51 -10.20
CA GLN A 11 6.93 -6.89 -9.85
C GLN A 11 7.75 -6.56 -11.09
N LYS A 12 8.30 -5.34 -11.14
CA LYS A 12 9.26 -4.89 -12.15
C LYS A 12 10.58 -4.50 -11.48
N SER A 13 11.66 -4.50 -12.26
CA SER A 13 12.96 -4.01 -11.79
C SER A 13 12.83 -2.59 -11.23
N GLY A 14 13.34 -2.38 -10.01
CA GLY A 14 13.31 -1.10 -9.30
C GLY A 14 11.98 -0.74 -8.62
N THR A 15 10.95 -1.60 -8.68
CA THR A 15 9.69 -1.37 -7.96
C THR A 15 9.69 -2.03 -6.59
N ILE A 16 8.95 -1.45 -5.64
CA ILE A 16 8.69 -1.97 -4.30
C ILE A 16 7.23 -2.39 -4.15
N PRO A 17 6.92 -3.38 -3.27
CA PRO A 17 5.55 -3.78 -2.98
C PRO A 17 4.74 -2.61 -2.40
N LEU A 18 3.52 -2.44 -2.89
CA LEU A 18 2.50 -1.59 -2.29
C LEU A 18 1.44 -2.51 -1.68
N ASN A 19 1.43 -2.57 -0.35
CA ASN A 19 0.54 -3.45 0.40
C ASN A 19 -0.81 -2.79 0.61
N ARG A 20 -1.88 -3.57 0.42
CA ARG A 20 -3.23 -3.17 0.80
C ARG A 20 -3.46 -3.49 2.26
N LEU A 21 -3.99 -2.52 2.99
CA LEU A 21 -4.46 -2.69 4.35
C LEU A 21 -5.97 -2.47 4.40
N TRP A 22 -6.65 -3.26 5.23
CA TRP A 22 -8.10 -3.27 5.36
C TRP A 22 -8.53 -2.95 6.79
N GLN A 23 -9.53 -2.07 6.91
CA GLN A 23 -10.19 -1.74 8.17
C GLN A 23 -11.69 -2.05 8.05
N PRO A 24 -12.18 -3.17 8.62
CA PRO A 24 -13.56 -3.60 8.45
C PRO A 24 -14.60 -2.65 9.08
N THR A 25 -14.25 -1.91 10.13
CA THR A 25 -15.21 -1.04 10.84
C THR A 25 -15.67 0.13 9.97
N PHE A 26 -14.75 0.73 9.22
CA PHE A 26 -15.04 1.85 8.31
C PHE A 26 -15.19 1.41 6.85
N VAL A 27 -15.01 0.11 6.57
CA VAL A 27 -15.03 -0.45 5.21
C VAL A 27 -14.01 0.29 4.34
N ASP A 28 -12.83 0.56 4.90
CA ASP A 28 -11.81 1.42 4.32
C ASP A 28 -10.52 0.68 3.97
N THR A 29 -9.83 1.19 2.94
CA THR A 29 -8.58 0.63 2.42
C THR A 29 -7.46 1.67 2.39
N ALA A 30 -6.33 1.33 3.00
CA ALA A 30 -5.08 2.08 2.90
C ALA A 30 -4.04 1.32 2.07
N HIS A 31 -3.04 2.04 1.55
CA HIS A 31 -1.94 1.47 0.78
C HIS A 31 -0.60 1.97 1.29
N GLU A 32 0.30 1.06 1.68
CA GLU A 32 1.61 1.40 2.26
C GLU A 32 2.71 0.51 1.71
N SER A 33 3.88 1.11 1.43
CA SER A 33 5.07 0.40 0.95
C SER A 33 6.17 0.29 1.99
N THR A 34 6.04 0.96 3.15
CA THR A 34 7.04 0.96 4.22
C THR A 34 6.53 0.26 5.47
N ASN A 35 7.43 -0.36 6.23
CA ASN A 35 7.07 -0.97 7.50
C ASN A 35 6.57 0.09 8.51
N GLU A 36 7.16 1.28 8.51
CA GLU A 36 6.72 2.38 9.37
C GLU A 36 5.28 2.81 9.07
N GLY A 37 4.93 2.98 7.80
CA GLY A 37 3.55 3.30 7.38
C GLY A 37 2.57 2.20 7.76
N ILE A 38 2.94 0.93 7.55
CA ILE A 38 2.13 -0.22 7.95
C ILE A 38 1.89 -0.22 9.47
N GLU A 39 2.93 -0.01 10.28
CA GLU A 39 2.79 0.04 11.75
C GLU A 39 1.98 1.25 12.22
N ALA A 40 2.06 2.39 11.54
CA ALA A 40 1.21 3.54 11.82
C ALA A 40 -0.28 3.20 11.56
N GLN A 41 -0.61 2.60 10.42
CA GLN A 41 -1.98 2.20 10.08
C GLN A 41 -2.56 1.15 11.04
N LYS A 42 -1.75 0.21 11.51
CA LYS A 42 -2.16 -0.78 12.52
C LYS A 42 -2.67 -0.14 13.81
N ARG A 43 -2.13 1.02 14.22
CA ARG A 43 -2.61 1.77 15.39
C ARG A 43 -4.05 2.28 15.22
N TYR A 44 -4.51 2.43 13.98
CA TYR A 44 -5.88 2.79 13.61
C TYR A 44 -6.75 1.58 13.28
N GLY A 45 -6.26 0.36 13.58
CA GLY A 45 -6.99 -0.89 13.43
C GLY A 45 -6.99 -1.48 12.02
N TYR A 46 -6.14 -0.99 11.13
CA TYR A 46 -5.94 -1.63 9.82
C TYR A 46 -5.12 -2.92 9.97
N SER A 47 -5.42 -3.89 9.12
CA SER A 47 -4.68 -5.15 9.01
C SER A 47 -4.16 -5.33 7.59
N VAL A 48 -2.99 -5.96 7.43
CA VAL A 48 -2.43 -6.23 6.11
C VAL A 48 -3.24 -7.33 5.44
N ASP A 49 -3.82 -7.01 4.29
CA ASP A 49 -4.58 -7.93 3.44
C ASP A 49 -3.71 -8.55 2.33
N GLY A 50 -2.56 -7.94 2.04
CA GLY A 50 -1.50 -8.48 1.19
C GLY A 50 -0.98 -7.47 0.17
N THR A 51 0.00 -7.88 -0.63
CA THR A 51 0.52 -7.05 -1.73
C THR A 51 -0.49 -7.02 -2.88
N LYS A 52 -0.92 -5.82 -3.29
CA LYS A 52 -1.82 -5.65 -4.44
C LYS A 52 -1.12 -5.09 -5.67
N TYR A 53 -0.13 -4.22 -5.46
CA TYR A 53 0.56 -3.54 -6.56
C TYR A 53 2.06 -3.41 -6.27
N TYR A 54 2.78 -2.95 -7.28
CA TYR A 54 4.18 -2.55 -7.20
C TYR A 54 4.34 -1.15 -7.77
N VAL A 55 5.12 -0.30 -7.10
CA VAL A 55 5.34 1.10 -7.48
C VAL A 55 6.83 1.42 -7.46
N TYR A 56 7.27 2.43 -8.21
CA TYR A 56 8.61 2.98 -7.99
C TYR A 56 8.65 3.72 -6.64
N PRO A 57 9.75 3.64 -5.88
CA PRO A 57 9.95 4.45 -4.70
C PRO A 57 9.81 5.95 -5.03
N ALA A 58 9.27 6.72 -4.08
CA ALA A 58 9.22 8.17 -4.16
C ALA A 58 10.59 8.80 -3.86
#